data_AF-A0A7S0I0Y1-F1
#
_entry.id   AF-A0A7S0I0Y1-F1
#
_cell.length_a   1.000
_cell.length_b   1.000
_cell.length_c   1.000
_cell.angle_alpha   90.00
_cell.angle_beta   90.00
_cell.angle_gamma   90.00
#
_symmetry.space_group_name_H-M   'P 1'
#
loop_
_entity.id
_entity.type
_entity.pdbx_description
1 polymer ?
#
loop_
_entity_poly.entity_id
_entity_poly.type
_entity_poly.pdbx_seq_one_letter_code
_entity_poly.pdbx_strand_id
1 'polypeptide(L)'
;ANISGGKMGDADRLPMSNVSKVMAMNLPKDVAVAKEARVALSACATVFIHYITELAVQQCDKRKKVTLNPEDIIEALREAEFEEFEESLVQSLSNFRNQISNAKKTSAAKRQKLADPEETGADNAGSAGQVNESLDYSNEASAPQVEGGADDDHVVESEKA
;
A
#
# COMPACT_ATOMS: atom_id res chain seq x y z
N ALA A 1 26.87 4.77 -3.11
CA ALA A 1 25.41 4.91 -2.91
C ALA A 1 25.10 6.38 -2.70
N ASN A 2 24.56 7.04 -3.72
CA ASN A 2 24.23 8.46 -3.67
C ASN A 2 22.81 8.61 -3.14
N ILE A 3 22.64 8.57 -1.82
CA ILE A 3 21.42 9.04 -1.16
C ILE A 3 21.49 10.57 -1.23
N SER A 4 21.03 11.14 -2.35
CA SER A 4 20.81 12.58 -2.43
C SER A 4 19.84 12.93 -1.31
N GLY A 5 20.34 13.62 -0.28
CA GLY A 5 19.59 14.14 0.84
C GLY A 5 18.61 15.23 0.38
N GLY A 6 17.62 14.84 -0.42
CA GLY A 6 16.44 15.63 -0.66
C GLY A 6 15.80 15.87 0.70
N LYS A 7 15.71 17.14 1.11
CA LYS A 7 14.95 17.51 2.30
C LYS A 7 13.54 16.95 2.10
N MET A 8 13.19 15.92 2.87
CA MET A 8 11.83 15.40 2.96
C MET A 8 10.94 16.60 3.26
N GLY A 9 10.11 16.97 2.29
CA GLY A 9 9.31 18.18 2.39
C GLY A 9 8.26 18.00 3.49
N ASP A 10 7.76 19.10 4.05
CA ASP A 10 6.60 19.04 4.95
C ASP A 10 5.36 18.44 4.26
N ALA A 11 5.35 18.36 2.92
CA ALA A 11 4.31 17.72 2.11
C ALA A 11 4.30 16.18 2.21
N ASP A 12 5.45 15.53 2.47
CA ASP A 12 5.56 14.07 2.57
C ASP A 12 5.21 13.55 3.98
N ARG A 13 4.77 14.46 4.86
CA ARG A 13 4.44 14.18 6.25
C ARG A 13 2.97 13.83 6.43
N LEU A 14 2.71 12.87 7.30
CA LEU A 14 1.36 12.52 7.69
C LEU A 14 0.66 13.71 8.37
N PRO A 15 -0.66 13.90 8.14
CA PRO A 15 -1.42 14.95 8.80
C PRO A 15 -1.28 14.91 10.32
N MET A 16 -0.95 16.05 10.92
CA MET A 16 -0.72 16.17 12.36
C MET A 16 -1.93 15.75 13.20
N SER A 17 -3.15 15.89 12.66
CA SER A 17 -4.38 15.41 13.27
C SER A 17 -4.37 13.88 13.44
N ASN A 18 -3.95 13.15 12.41
CA ASN A 18 -3.89 11.69 12.44
C ASN A 18 -2.82 11.20 13.42
N VAL A 19 -1.63 11.80 13.39
CA VAL A 19 -0.54 11.50 14.34
C VAL A 19 -1.01 11.75 15.78
N SER A 20 -1.63 12.90 16.04
CA SER A 20 -2.14 13.24 17.37
C SER A 20 -3.21 12.25 17.86
N LYS A 21 -4.09 11.80 16.97
CA LYS A 21 -5.15 10.83 17.29
C LYS A 21 -4.56 9.48 17.70
N VAL A 22 -3.60 8.97 16.92
CA VAL A 22 -2.92 7.70 17.22
C VAL A 22 -2.15 7.78 18.54
N MET A 23 -1.42 8.89 18.79
CA MET A 23 -0.73 9.07 20.07
C MET A 23 -1.70 9.08 21.25
N ALA A 24 -2.81 9.82 21.16
CA ALA A 24 -3.79 9.91 22.23
C ALA A 24 -4.52 8.57 22.51
N MET A 25 -4.72 7.73 21.48
CA MET A 25 -5.30 6.39 21.66
C MET A 25 -4.43 5.44 22.49
N ASN A 26 -3.12 5.73 22.57
CA ASN A 26 -2.15 4.90 23.27
C ASN A 26 -1.68 5.52 24.60
N LEU A 27 -2.32 6.61 25.05
CA LEU A 27 -1.98 7.32 26.28
C LEU A 27 -3.21 7.46 27.19
N PRO A 28 -3.02 7.55 28.52
CA PRO A 28 -4.09 7.94 29.44
C PRO A 28 -4.66 9.32 29.10
N LYS A 29 -5.94 9.54 29.43
CA LYS A 29 -6.69 10.76 29.06
C LYS A 29 -6.06 12.07 29.58
N ASP A 30 -5.28 11.99 30.66
CA ASP A 30 -4.71 13.15 31.33
C ASP A 30 -3.28 13.49 30.88
N VAL A 31 -2.77 12.81 29.85
CA VAL A 31 -1.41 13.05 29.34
C VAL A 31 -1.43 14.04 28.18
N ALA A 32 -0.74 15.17 28.37
CA ALA A 32 -0.49 16.13 27.30
C ALA A 32 0.79 15.77 26.54
N VAL A 33 0.70 15.76 25.21
CA VAL A 33 1.85 15.57 24.32
C VAL A 33 2.38 16.94 23.89
N ALA A 34 3.70 17.12 23.82
CA ALA A 34 4.34 18.35 23.31
C ALA A 34 4.17 18.50 21.78
N LYS A 35 4.23 19.72 21.25
CA LYS A 35 4.10 19.96 19.80
C LYS A 35 5.27 19.33 19.03
N GLU A 36 6.46 19.49 19.59
CA GLU A 36 7.73 19.00 19.06
C GLU A 36 7.73 17.47 18.95
N ALA A 37 7.18 16.78 19.96
CA ALA A 37 7.03 15.33 19.93
C ALA A 37 6.14 14.86 18.77
N ARG A 38 5.03 15.55 18.51
CA ARG A 38 4.15 15.21 17.38
C ARG A 38 4.83 15.42 16.03
N VAL A 39 5.61 16.50 15.88
CA VAL A 39 6.35 16.79 14.65
C VAL A 39 7.44 15.73 14.43
N ALA A 40 8.15 15.37 15.50
CA ALA A 40 9.16 14.31 15.45
C ALA A 40 8.56 12.96 15.05
N LEU A 41 7.41 12.58 15.62
CA LEU A 41 6.70 11.36 15.26
C LEU A 41 6.16 11.37 13.82
N SER A 42 5.66 12.52 13.35
CA SER A 42 5.25 12.67 11.95
C SER A 42 6.43 12.45 10.99
N ALA A 43 7.59 13.04 11.29
CA ALA A 43 8.81 12.84 10.51
C ALA A 43 9.31 11.38 10.59
N CYS A 44 9.27 10.78 11.78
CA CYS A 44 9.66 9.39 12.00
C CYS A 44 8.78 8.42 11.21
N ALA A 45 7.46 8.65 11.18
CA ALA A 45 6.53 7.82 10.40
C ALA A 45 6.87 7.84 8.91
N THR A 46 7.23 9.01 8.35
CA THR A 46 7.69 9.09 6.96
C THR A 46 8.98 8.29 6.77
N VAL A 47 9.97 8.44 7.66
CA VAL A 47 11.22 7.66 7.57
C VAL A 47 10.97 6.16 7.70
N PHE A 48 10.05 5.75 8.58
CA PHE A 48 9.64 4.36 8.76
C PHE A 48 9.04 3.77 7.47
N ILE A 49 8.15 4.51 6.79
CA ILE A 49 7.59 4.07 5.50
C ILE A 49 8.70 3.85 4.47
N HIS A 50 9.66 4.77 4.37
CA HIS A 50 10.79 4.64 3.45
C HIS A 50 11.67 3.44 3.80
N TYR A 51 11.98 3.26 5.08
CA TYR A 51 12.79 2.16 5.56
C TYR A 51 12.17 0.79 5.25
N ILE A 52 10.89 0.59 5.59
CA ILE A 52 10.19 -0.67 5.27
C ILE A 52 10.05 -0.88 3.77
N THR A 53 9.80 0.19 3.00
CA THR A 53 9.73 0.10 1.54
C THR A 53 11.07 -0.32 0.94
N GLU A 54 12.18 0.23 1.43
CA GLU A 54 13.52 -0.14 0.96
C GLU A 54 13.83 -1.62 1.24
N LEU A 55 13.51 -2.11 2.44
CA LEU A 55 13.65 -3.53 2.76
C LEU A 55 12.74 -4.42 1.91
N ALA A 56 11.49 -4.01 1.68
CA ALA A 56 10.56 -4.77 0.84
C ALA A 56 11.01 -4.85 -0.62
N VAL A 57 11.59 -3.77 -1.16
CA VAL A 57 12.24 -3.77 -2.48
C VAL A 57 13.37 -4.78 -2.51
N GLN A 58 14.24 -4.80 -1.49
CA GLN A 58 15.30 -5.81 -1.41
C GLN A 58 14.75 -7.24 -1.39
N GLN A 59 13.63 -7.50 -0.71
CA GLN A 59 12.99 -8.81 -0.69
C GLN A 59 12.36 -9.20 -2.03
N CYS A 60 11.73 -8.24 -2.71
CA CYS A 60 11.19 -8.40 -4.05
C CYS A 60 12.30 -8.71 -5.08
N ASP A 61 13.41 -7.99 -5.00
CA ASP A 61 14.60 -8.18 -5.85
C ASP A 61 15.22 -9.57 -5.63
N LYS A 62 15.34 -10.03 -4.38
CA LYS A 62 15.79 -11.40 -4.06
C LYS A 62 14.92 -12.47 -4.72
N ARG A 63 13.63 -12.20 -4.92
CA ARG A 63 12.66 -13.06 -5.61
C ARG A 63 12.61 -12.86 -7.12
N LYS A 64 13.46 -11.99 -7.68
CA LYS A 64 13.51 -11.60 -9.10
C LYS A 64 12.17 -11.08 -9.63
N LYS A 65 11.44 -10.34 -8.78
CA LYS A 65 10.19 -9.68 -9.14
C LYS A 65 10.42 -8.17 -9.22
N VAL A 66 9.56 -7.48 -9.96
CA VAL A 66 9.55 -6.01 -10.08
C VAL A 66 8.33 -5.38 -9.40
N THR A 67 7.33 -6.20 -9.06
CA THR A 67 6.11 -5.79 -8.35
C THR A 67 6.24 -6.18 -6.88
N LEU A 68 6.15 -5.19 -5.99
CA LEU A 68 6.05 -5.42 -4.55
C LEU A 68 4.74 -6.13 -4.21
N ASN A 69 4.86 -7.27 -3.54
CA ASN A 69 3.73 -8.02 -3.04
C ASN A 69 3.57 -7.87 -1.51
N PRO A 70 2.37 -8.16 -0.94
CA PRO A 70 2.17 -8.14 0.50
C PRO A 70 3.14 -9.03 1.27
N GLU A 71 3.53 -10.17 0.67
CA GLU A 71 4.48 -11.09 1.28
C GLU A 71 5.90 -10.50 1.39
N ASP A 72 6.26 -9.53 0.55
CA ASP A 72 7.56 -8.85 0.62
C ASP A 72 7.59 -7.85 1.78
N ILE A 73 6.45 -7.20 2.06
CA ILE A 73 6.27 -6.27 3.19
C ILE A 73 6.33 -7.02 4.53
N ILE A 74 5.68 -8.19 4.62
CA ILE A 74 5.72 -9.01 5.83
C ILE A 74 7.15 -9.48 6.12
N GLU A 75 7.89 -9.92 5.11
CA GLU A 75 9.28 -10.34 5.29
C GLU A 75 10.20 -9.16 5.65
N ALA A 76 9.99 -8.00 5.05
CA ALA A 76 10.70 -6.78 5.41
C ALA A 76 10.49 -6.37 6.88
N LEU A 77 9.27 -6.56 7.41
CA LEU A 77 8.99 -6.29 8.82
C LEU A 77 9.69 -7.28 9.76
N ARG A 78 9.81 -8.56 9.37
CA ARG A 78 10.60 -9.53 10.14
C ARG A 78 12.09 -9.17 10.14
N GLU A 79 12.65 -8.77 9.00
CA GLU A 79 14.04 -8.33 8.89
C GLU A 79 14.30 -7.03 9.69
N ALA A 80 13.29 -6.17 9.80
CA ALA A 80 13.32 -4.96 10.62
C ALA A 80 13.05 -5.20 12.12
N GLU A 81 12.91 -6.46 12.56
CA GLU A 81 12.60 -6.85 13.95
C GLU A 81 11.23 -6.33 14.44
N PHE A 82 10.25 -6.21 13.54
CA PHE A 82 8.85 -5.86 13.82
C PHE A 82 7.88 -7.03 13.56
N GLU A 83 8.31 -8.25 13.90
CA GLU A 83 7.54 -9.47 13.67
C GLU A 83 6.21 -9.52 14.44
N GLU A 84 6.07 -8.73 15.52
CA GLU A 84 4.83 -8.59 16.28
C GLU A 84 3.67 -7.99 15.45
N PHE A 85 3.96 -7.35 14.32
CA PHE A 85 2.93 -6.80 13.43
C PHE A 85 2.37 -7.82 12.44
N GLU A 86 3.03 -8.97 12.26
CA GLU A 86 2.67 -9.95 11.23
C GLU A 86 1.22 -10.43 11.35
N GLU A 87 0.82 -10.88 12.54
CA GLU A 87 -0.52 -11.45 12.76
C GLU A 87 -1.62 -10.44 12.39
N SER A 88 -1.47 -9.21 12.88
CA SER A 88 -2.40 -8.10 12.62
C SER A 88 -2.47 -7.74 11.12
N LEU A 89 -1.33 -7.78 10.42
CA LEU A 89 -1.26 -7.48 8.99
C LEU A 89 -1.89 -8.59 8.14
N VAL A 90 -1.64 -9.86 8.46
CA VAL A 90 -2.24 -11.00 7.76
C VAL A 90 -3.77 -10.97 7.91
N GLN A 91 -4.27 -10.68 9.12
CA GLN A 91 -5.70 -10.52 9.35
C GLN A 91 -6.28 -9.34 8.54
N SER A 92 -5.59 -8.21 8.52
CA SER A 92 -6.00 -7.02 7.76
C SER A 92 -6.04 -7.29 6.25
N LEU A 93 -5.06 -8.02 5.71
CA LEU A 93 -5.01 -8.44 4.31
C LEU A 93 -6.17 -9.36 3.94
N SER A 94 -6.49 -10.33 4.80
CA SER A 94 -7.65 -11.22 4.63
C SER A 94 -8.96 -10.44 4.60
N ASN A 95 -9.15 -9.52 5.56
CA ASN A 95 -10.33 -8.65 5.62
C ASN A 95 -10.45 -7.77 4.37
N PHE A 96 -9.36 -7.20 3.89
CA PHE A 96 -9.34 -6.39 2.66
C PHE A 96 -9.74 -7.21 1.42
N ARG A 97 -9.18 -8.40 1.24
CA ARG A 97 -9.54 -9.31 0.14
C ARG A 97 -11.02 -9.70 0.19
N ASN A 98 -11.54 -9.99 1.38
CA ASN A 98 -12.96 -10.31 1.59
C ASN A 98 -13.87 -9.13 1.22
N GLN A 99 -13.52 -7.91 1.64
CA GLN A 99 -14.27 -6.70 1.30
C GLN A 99 -14.31 -6.44 -0.21
N ILE A 100 -13.18 -6.59 -0.91
CA ILE A 100 -13.13 -6.47 -2.38
C ILE A 100 -14.04 -7.52 -3.04
N SER A 101 -13.97 -8.77 -2.58
CA SER A 101 -14.79 -9.85 -3.14
C SER A 101 -16.29 -9.59 -2.97
N ASN A 102 -16.69 -9.05 -1.83
CA ASN A 102 -18.09 -8.74 -1.53
C ASN A 102 -18.58 -7.53 -2.32
N ALA A 103 -17.75 -6.51 -2.51
CA ALA A 103 -18.07 -5.36 -3.36
C ALA A 103 -18.28 -5.77 -4.84
N LYS A 104 -17.53 -6.77 -5.32
CA LYS A 104 -17.70 -7.35 -6.67
C LYS A 104 -19.01 -8.15 -6.78
N LYS A 105 -19.41 -8.87 -5.72
CA LYS A 105 -20.68 -9.61 -5.69
C LYS A 105 -21.90 -8.69 -5.64
N THR A 106 -21.85 -7.61 -4.85
CA THR A 106 -22.96 -6.65 -4.75
C THR A 106 -23.14 -5.83 -6.04
N SER A 107 -22.06 -5.49 -6.73
CA SER A 107 -22.12 -4.81 -8.04
C SER A 107 -22.62 -5.72 -9.17
N ALA A 108 -22.25 -7.00 -9.17
CA ALA A 108 -22.79 -8.00 -10.11
C ALA A 108 -24.29 -8.24 -9.88
N ALA A 109 -24.72 -8.40 -8.61
CA ALA A 109 -26.13 -8.54 -8.25
C ALA A 109 -26.96 -7.30 -8.61
N LYS A 110 -26.39 -6.10 -8.50
CA LYS A 110 -27.05 -4.85 -8.92
C LYS A 110 -27.22 -4.78 -10.43
N ARG A 111 -26.24 -5.21 -11.24
CA ARG A 111 -26.37 -5.26 -12.71
C ARG A 111 -27.43 -6.27 -13.17
N GLN A 112 -27.56 -7.39 -12.48
CA GLN A 112 -28.55 -8.42 -12.82
C GLN A 112 -29.99 -7.98 -12.49
N LYS A 113 -30.18 -7.11 -11.48
CA LYS A 113 -31.48 -6.54 -11.12
C LYS A 113 -31.95 -5.38 -12.04
N LEU A 114 -31.06 -4.81 -12.85
CA LEU A 114 -31.39 -3.78 -13.85
C LEU A 114 -31.68 -4.35 -15.25
N ALA A 115 -31.53 -5.66 -15.45
CA ALA A 115 -31.74 -6.32 -16.74
C ALA A 115 -33.16 -6.89 -16.93
N ASP A 116 -34.06 -6.67 -15.97
CA ASP A 116 -35.46 -7.12 -16.04
C ASP A 116 -36.40 -5.92 -15.79
N PRO A 117 -37.00 -5.31 -16.82
CA PRO A 117 -38.01 -4.29 -16.66
C PRO A 117 -39.40 -4.95 -16.73
N GLU A 118 -39.99 -5.26 -15.57
CA GLU A 118 -41.45 -5.33 -15.47
C GLU A 118 -41.95 -4.09 -14.71
N GLU A 119 -42.83 -3.34 -15.38
CA GLU A 119 -43.57 -2.18 -14.86
C GLU A 119 -44.23 -2.48 -13.50
N THR A 120 -44.20 -1.58 -12.53
CA THR A 120 -45.28 -0.57 -12.36
C THR A 120 -44.97 0.41 -11.22
N GLY A 121 -45.25 1.70 -11.46
CA GLY A 121 -45.80 2.64 -10.46
C GLY A 121 -44.85 3.41 -9.53
N ALA A 122 -44.80 4.74 -9.72
CA ALA A 122 -44.67 5.87 -8.77
C ALA A 122 -44.34 5.56 -7.28
N ASP A 123 -43.55 6.32 -6.52
CA ASP A 123 -43.10 7.72 -6.53
C ASP A 123 -42.03 7.91 -5.42
N ASN A 124 -41.40 9.09 -5.46
CA ASN A 124 -40.79 9.83 -4.35
C ASN A 124 -39.25 9.96 -4.30
N ALA A 125 -38.89 11.21 -4.04
CA ALA A 125 -37.64 11.88 -4.29
C ALA A 125 -36.64 11.75 -3.13
N GLY A 126 -35.36 11.90 -3.49
CA GLY A 126 -34.34 12.47 -2.62
C GLY A 126 -33.40 11.46 -1.94
N SER A 127 -32.21 11.30 -2.49
CA SER A 127 -31.00 11.32 -1.66
C SER A 127 -29.78 11.60 -2.51
N ALA A 128 -29.01 12.59 -2.06
CA ALA A 128 -27.82 13.15 -2.67
C ALA A 128 -26.75 12.08 -2.95
N GLY A 129 -26.01 12.32 -4.04
CA GLY A 129 -24.97 11.45 -4.54
C GLY A 129 -23.85 11.21 -3.54
N GLN A 130 -23.58 9.94 -3.29
CA GLN A 130 -22.32 9.47 -2.76
C GLN A 130 -21.50 8.99 -3.96
N VAL A 131 -20.54 9.82 -4.39
CA VAL A 131 -19.47 9.38 -5.29
C VAL A 131 -18.65 8.34 -4.54
N ASN A 132 -18.90 7.06 -4.83
CA ASN A 132 -18.04 5.98 -4.38
C ASN A 132 -16.86 5.95 -5.34
N GLU A 133 -15.73 6.52 -4.92
CA GLU A 133 -14.46 6.41 -5.63
C GLU A 133 -13.99 4.96 -5.52
N SER A 134 -14.48 4.14 -6.45
CA SER A 134 -14.02 2.76 -6.63
C SER A 134 -12.59 2.82 -7.17
N LEU A 135 -11.60 2.79 -6.28
CA LEU A 135 -10.23 2.50 -6.67
C LEU A 135 -10.15 1.04 -7.10
N ASP A 136 -10.20 0.84 -8.42
CA ASP A 136 -10.12 -0.46 -9.07
C ASP A 136 -8.67 -0.95 -9.09
N TYR A 137 -8.25 -1.64 -8.02
CA TYR A 137 -6.99 -2.40 -7.99
C TYR A 137 -7.16 -3.80 -8.60
N SER A 138 -7.88 -3.90 -9.73
CA SER A 138 -7.96 -5.16 -10.45
C SER A 138 -6.76 -5.31 -11.38
N ASN A 139 -5.89 -6.24 -10.99
CA ASN A 139 -5.07 -7.10 -11.86
C ASN A 139 -3.58 -6.75 -12.02
N GLU A 140 -2.76 -7.15 -11.03
CA GLU A 140 -1.35 -7.56 -11.25
C GLU A 140 -1.08 -8.99 -10.78
N ALA A 141 -2.13 -9.81 -10.59
CA ALA A 141 -1.95 -11.25 -10.42
C ALA A 141 -1.80 -11.91 -11.80
N SER A 142 -0.74 -11.57 -12.54
CA SER A 142 -0.10 -12.30 -13.67
C SER A 142 0.57 -11.32 -14.64
N ALA A 143 1.74 -10.77 -14.29
CA ALA A 143 2.63 -10.19 -15.30
C ALA A 143 3.32 -11.33 -16.07
N PRO A 144 3.49 -11.23 -17.41
CA PRO A 144 4.11 -12.28 -18.21
C PRO A 144 5.58 -12.46 -17.84
N GLN A 145 6.03 -13.72 -17.77
CA GLN A 145 7.42 -14.07 -17.57
C GLN A 145 8.23 -13.63 -18.79
N VAL A 146 9.19 -12.73 -18.60
CA VAL A 146 10.24 -12.48 -19.60
C VAL A 146 11.26 -13.62 -19.46
N GLU A 147 11.18 -14.57 -20.39
CA GLU A 147 12.23 -15.57 -20.60
C GLU A 147 13.53 -14.89 -21.07
N GLY A 148 14.65 -15.39 -20.56
CA GLY A 148 15.97 -14.80 -20.74
C GLY A 148 16.56 -14.96 -22.14
N GLY A 149 17.43 -14.02 -22.48
CA GLY A 149 18.50 -14.17 -23.46
C GLY A 149 19.81 -13.81 -22.78
N ALA A 150 20.68 -14.80 -22.59
CA ALA A 150 22.06 -14.60 -22.19
C ALA A 150 22.86 -14.34 -23.46
N ASP A 151 23.49 -13.16 -23.56
CA ASP A 151 24.57 -12.94 -24.52
C ASP A 151 25.79 -12.44 -23.73
N ASP A 152 26.65 -13.43 -23.47
CA ASP A 152 28.07 -13.32 -23.19
C ASP A 152 28.73 -12.56 -24.36
N ASP A 153 29.37 -11.42 -24.10
CA ASP A 153 30.29 -10.84 -25.08
C ASP A 153 31.60 -10.43 -24.40
N HIS A 154 32.59 -11.26 -24.72
CA HIS A 154 33.97 -11.24 -24.33
C HIS A 154 34.71 -10.17 -25.13
N VAL A 155 35.04 -9.02 -24.51
CA VAL A 155 35.92 -8.03 -25.15
C VAL A 155 37.37 -8.41 -24.88
N VAL A 156 38.00 -8.99 -25.90
CA VAL A 156 39.45 -9.16 -26.01
C VAL A 156 40.06 -7.80 -26.34
N GLU A 157 40.85 -7.24 -25.42
CA GLU A 157 41.77 -6.15 -25.75
C GLU A 157 42.88 -6.69 -26.68
N SER A 158 42.91 -6.19 -27.91
CA SER A 158 44.04 -6.38 -28.83
C SER A 158 44.77 -5.06 -29.04
N GLU A 159 46.01 -5.06 -28.56
CA GLU A 159 47.06 -4.07 -28.71
C GLU A 159 47.58 -4.02 -30.17
N LYS A 160 47.63 -2.82 -30.79
CA LYS A 160 48.75 -2.29 -31.62
C LYS A 160 48.33 -1.10 -32.50
N ALA A 161 49.01 0.03 -32.30
CA ALA A 161 49.93 0.65 -33.27
C ALA A 161 50.68 1.82 -32.60
#